data_AF-A0A3S0F1I1-F1
#
_entry.id   AF-A0A3S0F1I1-F1
#
_cell.length_a   1.000
_cell.length_b   1.000
_cell.length_c   1.000
_cell.angle_alpha   90.00
_cell.angle_beta   90.00
_cell.angle_gamma   90.00
#
_symmetry.space_group_name_H-M   'P 1'
#
loop_
_entity.id
_entity.type
_entity.pdbx_description
1 polymer ?
#
loop_
_entity_poly.entity_id
_entity_poly.type
_entity_poly.pdbx_seq_one_letter_code
_entity_poly.pdbx_strand_id
1 'polypeptide(L)'
;MRLIFLLLATLWLGGCASGPKFTVDDGRRVDEALLAGMRAYGAGERLIRPAIARSAALQDKDCDQQWELPFAVATSAGWSENDRVAWVRALQVDERLTVIAVTQDSPLPVGERIHRVGGQRSDDGERLLEALATARDAGTPFHVGTAAGKDLLVTPFKVCRGYTRFAPPNTPQLQDYHWLLSLHPLELTQAEPTPDEALWLVLWTQGLSEEGGARMKTYHYAVKIAGTLYNLATLASGVKAAALAADAAISAAKSAAANAASDILKQQLIEQGKNLAAQRVRDSLVDAAQQLSRQQALNAMQAAAANRGSLTGISRIAATAFERADAWAFSRLAALGAPPLAGFTLHQKLIERSLVGNAFVFDADRLAALNKLAAARGFEAEVTALLGGLRADALVAEIGAMPLASARSSFSFESADDPAGQRFARGLVDAMLEIPAESAAKK
;
A
#
# COMPACT_ATOMS: atom_id res chain seq x y z
N MET A 1 28.34 -38.17 48.03
CA MET A 1 28.74 -37.74 46.66
C MET A 1 27.74 -38.12 45.57
N ARG A 2 27.20 -39.35 45.50
CA ARG A 2 26.20 -39.74 44.47
C ARG A 2 24.88 -38.95 44.48
N LEU A 3 24.38 -38.55 45.66
CA LEU A 3 23.15 -37.75 45.76
C LEU A 3 23.32 -36.29 45.27
N ILE A 4 24.51 -35.73 45.42
CA ILE A 4 24.83 -34.35 44.98
C ILE A 4 24.92 -34.30 43.45
N PHE A 5 25.48 -35.33 42.82
CA PHE A 5 25.52 -35.44 41.36
C PHE A 5 24.13 -35.62 40.73
N LEU A 6 23.20 -36.32 41.40
CA LEU A 6 21.81 -36.44 40.91
C LEU A 6 21.04 -35.11 41.02
N LEU A 7 21.22 -34.36 42.11
CA LEU A 7 20.60 -33.04 42.31
C LEU A 7 21.12 -31.99 41.32
N LEU A 8 22.42 -32.01 41.00
CA LEU A 8 23.01 -31.16 39.96
C LEU A 8 22.51 -31.55 38.56
N ALA A 9 22.33 -32.84 38.25
CA ALA A 9 21.79 -33.27 36.94
C ALA A 9 20.33 -32.84 36.74
N THR A 10 19.49 -32.83 37.79
CA THR A 10 18.11 -32.34 37.69
C THR A 10 17.99 -30.82 37.57
N LEU A 11 18.97 -30.05 38.09
CA LEU A 11 19.02 -28.60 37.94
C LEU A 11 19.44 -28.15 36.52
N TRP A 12 20.16 -28.99 35.78
CA TRP A 12 20.57 -28.69 34.39
C TRP A 12 19.47 -28.98 33.35
N LEU A 13 18.51 -29.86 33.65
CA LEU A 13 17.40 -30.19 32.75
C LEU A 13 16.19 -29.25 32.90
N GLY A 14 16.09 -28.51 34.00
CA GLY A 14 15.04 -27.50 34.21
C GLY A 14 15.30 -26.14 33.54
N GLY A 15 16.53 -25.90 33.06
CA GLY A 15 16.96 -24.59 32.55
C GLY A 15 16.63 -24.30 31.07
N CYS A 16 16.20 -25.30 30.30
CA CYS A 16 15.89 -25.12 28.86
C CYS A 16 14.40 -24.84 28.57
N ALA A 17 13.52 -24.87 29.57
CA ALA A 17 12.07 -24.75 29.39
C ALA A 17 11.49 -23.37 29.75
N SER A 18 12.31 -22.43 30.23
CA SER A 18 11.91 -21.10 30.72
C SER A 18 12.14 -19.96 29.73
N GLY A 19 12.51 -20.26 28.48
CA GLY A 19 12.58 -19.26 27.42
C GLY A 19 11.18 -18.79 26.97
N PRO A 20 11.04 -17.58 26.41
CA PRO A 20 9.78 -17.14 25.82
C PRO A 20 9.32 -18.13 24.76
N LYS A 21 8.07 -18.58 24.86
CA LYS A 21 7.44 -19.47 23.87
C LYS A 21 6.88 -18.62 22.74
N PHE A 22 7.39 -18.81 21.54
CA PHE A 22 6.90 -18.16 20.33
C PHE A 22 5.87 -19.04 19.63
N THR A 23 4.95 -18.41 18.91
CA THR A 23 3.91 -19.11 18.15
C THR A 23 4.54 -19.97 17.05
N VAL A 24 4.02 -21.19 16.88
CA VAL A 24 4.36 -22.10 15.80
C VAL A 24 3.09 -22.50 15.05
N ASP A 25 3.22 -22.89 13.78
CA ASP A 25 2.10 -23.46 13.05
C ASP A 25 1.83 -24.88 13.55
N ASP A 26 0.72 -25.05 14.27
CA ASP A 26 0.26 -26.32 14.83
C ASP A 26 -0.82 -27.02 13.97
N GLY A 27 -1.05 -26.52 12.76
CA GLY A 27 -2.03 -27.10 11.84
C GLY A 27 -3.49 -26.76 12.18
N ARG A 28 -3.76 -25.93 13.19
CA ARG A 28 -5.14 -25.50 13.49
C ARG A 28 -5.75 -24.73 12.32
N ARG A 29 -7.08 -24.72 12.27
CA ARG A 29 -7.83 -23.90 11.31
C ARG A 29 -7.60 -22.42 11.61
N VAL A 30 -7.32 -21.64 10.57
CA VAL A 30 -7.18 -20.17 10.64
C VAL A 30 -8.20 -19.51 9.72
N ASP A 31 -8.33 -18.20 9.82
CA ASP A 31 -9.10 -17.41 8.85
C ASP A 31 -8.38 -17.40 7.48
N GLU A 32 -8.99 -18.02 6.48
CA GLU A 32 -8.42 -18.15 5.13
C GLU A 32 -8.35 -16.80 4.38
N ALA A 33 -9.26 -15.87 4.65
CA ALA A 33 -9.24 -14.54 4.03
C ALA A 33 -8.08 -13.72 4.59
N LEU A 34 -7.88 -13.76 5.92
CA LEU A 34 -6.74 -13.12 6.56
C LEU A 34 -5.41 -13.76 6.12
N LEU A 35 -5.35 -15.09 6.04
CA LEU A 35 -4.17 -15.82 5.54
C LEU A 35 -3.83 -15.41 4.10
N ALA A 36 -4.83 -15.29 3.22
CA ALA A 36 -4.63 -14.79 1.86
C ALA A 36 -4.12 -13.33 1.85
N GLY A 37 -4.69 -12.46 2.69
CA GLY A 37 -4.23 -11.09 2.89
C GLY A 37 -2.76 -11.01 3.34
N MET A 38 -2.34 -11.86 4.27
CA MET A 38 -0.94 -11.90 4.74
C MET A 38 0.02 -12.35 3.64
N ARG A 39 -0.37 -13.35 2.84
CA ARG A 39 0.42 -13.79 1.67
C ARG A 39 0.55 -12.68 0.65
N ALA A 40 -0.54 -11.99 0.33
CA ALA A 40 -0.54 -10.83 -0.56
C ALA A 40 0.33 -9.70 -0.01
N TYR A 41 0.26 -9.41 1.29
CA TYR A 41 1.08 -8.38 1.93
C TYR A 41 2.58 -8.68 1.80
N GLY A 42 3.00 -9.91 2.12
CA GLY A 42 4.39 -10.31 1.94
C GLY A 42 4.84 -10.33 0.48
N ALA A 43 3.96 -10.71 -0.46
CA ALA A 43 4.24 -10.62 -1.89
C ALA A 43 4.42 -9.18 -2.35
N GLY A 44 3.58 -8.26 -1.86
CA GLY A 44 3.68 -6.83 -2.11
C GLY A 44 4.99 -6.24 -1.60
N GLU A 45 5.35 -6.48 -0.34
CA GLU A 45 6.63 -6.01 0.22
C GLU A 45 7.83 -6.54 -0.57
N ARG A 46 7.82 -7.82 -0.97
CA ARG A 46 8.88 -8.41 -1.82
C ARG A 46 8.93 -7.80 -3.22
N LEU A 47 7.78 -7.40 -3.78
CA LEU A 47 7.68 -6.75 -5.07
C LEU A 47 8.27 -5.34 -5.05
N ILE A 48 7.90 -4.51 -4.06
CA ILE A 48 8.28 -3.10 -4.04
C ILE A 48 9.66 -2.85 -3.45
N ARG A 49 10.20 -3.75 -2.61
CA ARG A 49 11.48 -3.53 -1.93
C ARG A 49 12.65 -3.27 -2.91
N PRO A 50 12.85 -4.08 -3.98
CA PRO A 50 13.87 -3.78 -4.98
C PRO A 50 13.55 -2.52 -5.80
N ALA A 51 12.27 -2.24 -6.06
CA ALA A 51 11.84 -1.04 -6.77
C ALA A 51 12.16 0.26 -6.00
N ILE A 52 11.98 0.26 -4.67
CA ILE A 52 12.39 1.37 -3.79
C ILE A 52 13.89 1.62 -3.91
N ALA A 53 14.71 0.56 -3.86
CA ALA A 53 16.15 0.69 -4.05
C ALA A 53 16.53 1.19 -5.45
N ARG A 54 15.86 0.71 -6.51
CA ARG A 54 16.04 1.24 -7.88
C ARG A 54 15.71 2.73 -7.95
N SER A 55 14.66 3.19 -7.29
CA SER A 55 14.30 4.62 -7.29
C SER A 55 15.39 5.51 -6.69
N ALA A 56 16.16 5.00 -5.71
CA ALA A 56 17.27 5.71 -5.09
C ALA A 56 18.40 6.06 -6.08
N ALA A 57 18.56 5.27 -7.14
CA ALA A 57 19.58 5.48 -8.16
C ALA A 57 19.39 6.78 -8.95
N LEU A 58 18.17 7.35 -8.95
CA LEU A 58 17.92 8.67 -9.55
C LEU A 58 18.72 9.77 -8.87
N GLN A 59 18.93 9.66 -7.55
CA GLN A 59 19.44 10.77 -6.72
C GLN A 59 18.69 12.08 -7.04
N ASP A 60 17.36 11.99 -7.17
CA ASP A 60 16.52 13.06 -7.70
C ASP A 60 16.63 14.30 -6.80
N LYS A 61 17.03 15.43 -7.42
CA LYS A 61 17.23 16.71 -6.73
C LYS A 61 15.94 17.50 -6.59
N ASP A 62 14.90 17.11 -7.31
CA ASP A 62 13.61 17.80 -7.36
C ASP A 62 12.62 17.30 -6.30
N CYS A 63 13.07 16.45 -5.36
CA CYS A 63 12.21 15.89 -4.32
C CYS A 63 12.83 16.01 -2.91
N ASP A 64 11.97 16.17 -1.92
CA ASP A 64 12.35 15.99 -0.52
C ASP A 64 12.76 14.52 -0.28
N GLN A 65 13.80 14.31 0.51
CA GLN A 65 14.36 12.98 0.76
C GLN A 65 13.83 12.38 2.07
N GLN A 66 13.73 11.05 2.09
CA GLN A 66 13.49 10.24 3.28
C GLN A 66 14.45 9.04 3.30
N TRP A 67 14.65 8.46 4.48
CA TRP A 67 15.52 7.30 4.66
C TRP A 67 14.72 6.00 4.56
N GLU A 68 15.28 4.98 3.93
CA GLU A 68 14.65 3.66 3.87
C GLU A 68 15.66 2.55 4.17
N LEU A 69 15.14 1.40 4.60
CA LEU A 69 15.93 0.23 4.94
C LEU A 69 16.04 -0.72 3.75
N PRO A 70 17.16 -1.46 3.64
CA PRO A 70 17.33 -2.48 2.60
C PRO A 70 16.45 -3.71 2.82
N PHE A 71 15.55 -3.70 3.81
CA PHE A 71 14.64 -4.79 4.10
C PHE A 71 13.33 -4.28 4.70
N ALA A 72 12.29 -5.11 4.63
CA ALA A 72 11.03 -4.95 5.35
C ALA A 72 10.94 -5.99 6.46
N VAL A 73 10.28 -5.64 7.55
CA VAL A 73 10.05 -6.52 8.70
C VAL A 73 8.58 -6.59 9.06
N ALA A 74 8.18 -7.69 9.69
CA ALA A 74 6.88 -7.85 10.32
C ALA A 74 7.03 -8.58 11.66
N THR A 75 6.01 -8.44 12.51
CA THR A 75 5.86 -9.18 13.75
C THR A 75 4.38 -9.53 13.93
N SER A 76 4.11 -10.70 14.50
CA SER A 76 2.78 -11.10 14.94
C SER A 76 2.51 -10.70 16.40
N ALA A 77 3.40 -9.92 17.02
CA ALA A 77 3.22 -9.44 18.39
C ALA A 77 1.89 -8.71 18.54
N GLY A 78 1.17 -9.04 19.62
CA GLY A 78 -0.13 -8.46 19.92
C GLY A 78 -1.32 -8.99 19.10
N TRP A 79 -1.13 -9.77 18.04
CA TRP A 79 -2.26 -10.40 17.35
C TRP A 79 -2.91 -11.50 18.20
N SER A 80 -4.16 -11.84 17.90
CA SER A 80 -4.84 -12.95 18.58
C SER A 80 -4.08 -14.27 18.36
N GLU A 81 -4.25 -15.27 19.22
CA GLU A 81 -3.51 -16.53 19.13
C GLU A 81 -3.67 -17.21 17.75
N ASN A 82 -4.89 -17.24 17.20
CA ASN A 82 -5.14 -17.85 15.89
C ASN A 82 -4.57 -17.01 14.75
N ASP A 83 -4.61 -15.68 14.86
CA ASP A 83 -4.04 -14.80 13.83
C ASP A 83 -2.51 -14.88 13.82
N ARG A 84 -1.87 -15.11 14.98
CA ARG A 84 -0.43 -15.38 15.06
C ARG A 84 -0.08 -16.66 14.31
N VAL A 85 -0.88 -17.72 14.43
CA VAL A 85 -0.68 -18.93 13.62
C VAL A 85 -0.83 -18.62 12.13
N ALA A 86 -1.78 -17.76 11.73
CA ALA A 86 -1.91 -17.33 10.34
C ALA A 86 -0.65 -16.59 9.85
N TRP A 87 -0.05 -15.71 10.66
CA TRP A 87 1.22 -15.03 10.35
C TRP A 87 2.38 -16.01 10.17
N VAL A 88 2.51 -16.98 11.07
CA VAL A 88 3.54 -18.03 10.97
C VAL A 88 3.34 -18.85 9.69
N ARG A 89 2.10 -19.24 9.39
CA ARG A 89 1.76 -20.01 8.18
C ARG A 89 1.98 -19.24 6.90
N ALA A 90 1.67 -17.94 6.89
CA ALA A 90 1.76 -17.10 5.69
C ALA A 90 3.21 -16.74 5.36
N LEU A 91 3.98 -16.33 6.37
CA LEU A 91 5.23 -15.60 6.19
C LEU A 91 6.33 -16.05 7.15
N GLN A 92 6.10 -17.09 7.97
CA GLN A 92 7.02 -17.53 9.03
C GLN A 92 7.31 -16.46 10.08
N VAL A 93 6.36 -15.53 10.25
CA VAL A 93 6.42 -14.42 11.19
C VAL A 93 5.77 -14.84 12.50
N ASP A 94 6.54 -14.85 13.58
CA ASP A 94 6.05 -14.99 14.95
C ASP A 94 6.13 -13.63 15.67
N GLU A 95 6.06 -13.62 17.00
CA GLU A 95 6.07 -12.39 17.79
C GLU A 95 7.40 -11.62 17.70
N ARG A 96 8.48 -12.26 17.23
CA ARG A 96 9.76 -11.58 17.00
C ARG A 96 9.72 -10.78 15.71
N LEU A 97 10.52 -9.71 15.68
CA LEU A 97 10.69 -8.91 14.49
C LEU A 97 11.42 -9.72 13.41
N THR A 98 10.71 -10.05 12.32
CA THR A 98 11.17 -10.99 11.29
C THR A 98 11.27 -10.30 9.94
N VAL A 99 12.37 -10.51 9.21
CA VAL A 99 12.58 -9.96 7.87
C VAL A 99 11.70 -10.66 6.84
N ILE A 100 10.89 -9.93 6.09
CA ILE A 100 9.92 -10.48 5.12
C ILE A 100 10.20 -10.13 3.66
N ALA A 101 11.02 -9.09 3.41
CA ALA A 101 11.44 -8.67 2.09
C ALA A 101 12.81 -7.98 2.17
N VAL A 102 13.58 -8.03 1.09
CA VAL A 102 14.96 -7.51 1.03
C VAL A 102 15.25 -6.86 -0.33
N THR A 103 16.19 -5.92 -0.35
CA THR A 103 16.89 -5.48 -1.55
C THR A 103 18.03 -6.45 -1.87
N GLN A 104 18.63 -6.32 -3.05
CA GLN A 104 19.76 -7.15 -3.46
C GLN A 104 20.96 -7.02 -2.49
N ASP A 105 21.20 -5.82 -1.96
CA ASP A 105 22.34 -5.52 -1.10
C ASP A 105 22.02 -5.62 0.40
N SER A 106 20.89 -6.21 0.77
CA SER A 106 20.51 -6.36 2.18
C SER A 106 21.50 -7.26 2.93
N PRO A 107 22.01 -6.84 4.09
CA PRO A 107 22.86 -7.70 4.92
C PRO A 107 22.07 -8.80 5.64
N LEU A 108 20.73 -8.68 5.69
CA LEU A 108 19.84 -9.64 6.33
C LEU A 108 19.06 -10.43 5.28
N PRO A 109 19.01 -11.77 5.37
CA PRO A 109 18.15 -12.58 4.51
C PRO A 109 16.69 -12.56 4.98
N VAL A 110 15.77 -12.90 4.08
CA VAL A 110 14.36 -13.15 4.44
C VAL A 110 14.27 -14.30 5.45
N GLY A 111 13.40 -14.15 6.45
CA GLY A 111 13.21 -15.09 7.56
C GLY A 111 14.14 -14.86 8.75
N GLU A 112 15.13 -13.97 8.62
CA GLU A 112 16.03 -13.61 9.73
C GLU A 112 15.25 -12.90 10.84
N ARG A 113 15.57 -13.23 12.09
CA ARG A 113 14.88 -12.70 13.27
C ARG A 113 15.77 -11.73 14.01
N ILE A 114 15.26 -10.53 14.22
CA ILE A 114 15.96 -9.43 14.87
C ILE A 114 15.59 -9.44 16.36
N HIS A 115 16.61 -9.40 17.20
CA HIS A 115 16.44 -9.29 18.66
C HIS A 115 17.10 -8.03 19.25
N ARG A 116 17.84 -7.27 18.41
CA ARG A 116 18.54 -6.06 18.81
C ARG A 116 18.65 -5.08 17.65
N VAL A 117 18.36 -3.81 17.89
CA VAL A 117 18.61 -2.70 16.99
C VAL A 117 19.44 -1.65 17.73
N GLY A 118 20.64 -1.38 17.23
CA GLY A 118 21.62 -0.56 17.93
C GLY A 118 21.91 -1.08 19.33
N GLY A 119 21.77 -0.22 20.35
CA GLY A 119 21.90 -0.59 21.76
C GLY A 119 20.66 -1.25 22.38
N GLN A 120 19.53 -1.30 21.67
CA GLN A 120 18.25 -1.75 22.23
C GLN A 120 18.00 -3.23 21.89
N ARG A 121 18.04 -4.08 22.92
CA ARG A 121 17.66 -5.50 22.84
C ARG A 121 16.23 -5.69 23.37
N SER A 122 15.42 -6.47 22.66
CA SER A 122 14.08 -6.85 23.14
C SER A 122 13.62 -8.15 22.50
N ASP A 123 12.77 -8.89 23.22
CA ASP A 123 11.98 -9.99 22.63
C ASP A 123 10.58 -9.52 22.21
N ASP A 124 10.26 -8.23 22.46
CA ASP A 124 9.04 -7.55 22.02
C ASP A 124 9.25 -6.97 20.61
N GLY A 125 8.57 -7.57 19.62
CA GLY A 125 8.66 -7.16 18.23
C GLY A 125 8.20 -5.73 17.97
N GLU A 126 7.20 -5.22 18.71
CA GLU A 126 6.70 -3.84 18.52
C GLU A 126 7.73 -2.82 19.01
N ARG A 127 8.36 -3.08 20.17
CA ARG A 127 9.45 -2.22 20.67
C ARG A 127 10.67 -2.20 19.75
N LEU A 128 11.01 -3.34 19.15
CA LEU A 128 12.11 -3.38 18.17
C LEU A 128 11.74 -2.68 16.86
N LEU A 129 10.47 -2.74 16.44
CA LEU A 129 10.02 -2.03 15.27
C LEU A 129 10.14 -0.50 15.45
N GLU A 130 9.78 0.02 16.62
CA GLU A 130 9.98 1.43 16.96
C GLU A 130 11.47 1.81 16.96
N ALA A 131 12.33 1.00 17.59
CA ALA A 131 13.78 1.23 17.56
C ALA A 131 14.35 1.22 16.13
N LEU A 132 13.85 0.33 15.27
CA LEU A 132 14.22 0.25 13.86
C LEU A 132 13.77 1.49 13.09
N ALA A 133 12.57 2.01 13.39
CA ALA A 133 12.07 3.26 12.82
C ALA A 133 13.00 4.44 13.14
N THR A 134 13.33 4.61 14.43
CA THR A 134 14.23 5.66 14.88
C THR A 134 15.62 5.54 14.24
N ALA A 135 16.16 4.33 14.16
CA ALA A 135 17.47 4.08 13.56
C ALA A 135 17.49 4.38 12.05
N ARG A 136 16.42 4.02 11.32
CA ARG A 136 16.25 4.39 9.91
C ARG A 136 16.23 5.91 9.75
N ASP A 137 15.40 6.61 10.52
CA ASP A 137 15.18 8.06 10.35
C ASP A 137 16.40 8.89 10.73
N ALA A 138 17.27 8.37 11.61
CA ALA A 138 18.58 8.96 11.88
C ALA A 138 19.51 8.94 10.65
N GLY A 139 19.32 7.99 9.72
CA GLY A 139 20.04 7.92 8.45
C GLY A 139 21.51 7.51 8.56
N THR A 140 21.98 7.14 9.75
CA THR A 140 23.36 6.68 9.98
C THR A 140 23.41 5.15 10.03
N PRO A 141 24.54 4.52 9.64
CA PRO A 141 24.70 3.08 9.80
C PRO A 141 24.54 2.63 11.25
N PHE A 142 23.85 1.51 11.47
CA PHE A 142 23.61 0.96 12.81
C PHE A 142 23.71 -0.57 12.82
N HIS A 143 24.02 -1.14 13.97
CA HIS A 143 24.14 -2.59 14.14
C HIS A 143 22.78 -3.24 14.41
N VAL A 144 22.53 -4.38 13.78
CA VAL A 144 21.37 -5.25 14.03
C VAL A 144 21.87 -6.60 14.52
N GLY A 145 21.43 -6.96 15.72
CA GLY A 145 21.67 -8.28 16.29
C GLY A 145 20.54 -9.23 15.91
N THR A 146 20.92 -10.43 15.44
CA THR A 146 20.00 -11.49 15.02
C THR A 146 19.86 -12.59 16.08
N ALA A 147 18.75 -13.31 16.06
CA ALA A 147 18.53 -14.48 16.91
C ALA A 147 19.54 -15.62 16.64
N ALA A 148 20.13 -15.64 15.44
CA ALA A 148 21.24 -16.53 15.08
C ALA A 148 22.60 -16.13 15.69
N GLY A 149 22.64 -15.05 16.49
CA GLY A 149 23.86 -14.56 17.15
C GLY A 149 24.77 -13.72 16.25
N LYS A 150 24.35 -13.41 15.01
CA LYS A 150 25.08 -12.50 14.12
C LYS A 150 24.81 -11.06 14.52
N ASP A 151 25.83 -10.21 14.35
CA ASP A 151 25.73 -8.77 14.46
C ASP A 151 26.11 -8.15 13.10
N LEU A 152 25.18 -7.44 12.49
CA LEU A 152 25.28 -7.00 11.09
C LEU A 152 25.11 -5.49 11.00
N LEU A 153 26.00 -4.84 10.26
CA LEU A 153 25.89 -3.41 9.98
C LEU A 153 24.83 -3.17 8.92
N VAL A 154 23.83 -2.36 9.23
CA VAL A 154 22.77 -1.92 8.32
C VAL A 154 23.00 -0.47 7.97
N THR A 155 22.93 -0.15 6.68
CA THR A 155 23.05 1.22 6.17
C THR A 155 21.72 1.63 5.52
N PRO A 156 20.98 2.59 6.11
CA PRO A 156 19.86 3.23 5.45
C PRO A 156 20.29 3.93 4.16
N PHE A 157 19.39 4.03 3.19
CA PHE A 157 19.62 4.75 1.93
C PHE A 157 18.52 5.79 1.68
N LYS A 158 18.85 6.83 0.91
CA LYS A 158 17.92 7.93 0.62
C LYS A 158 17.06 7.61 -0.59
N VAL A 159 15.80 7.98 -0.51
CA VAL A 159 14.83 7.99 -1.61
C VAL A 159 13.98 9.26 -1.54
N CYS A 160 13.31 9.61 -2.63
CA CYS A 160 12.26 10.63 -2.57
C CYS A 160 11.19 10.26 -1.53
N ARG A 161 10.64 11.29 -0.89
CA ARG A 161 9.55 11.18 0.09
C ARG A 161 8.33 10.52 -0.54
N GLY A 162 7.53 9.84 0.30
CA GLY A 162 6.36 9.09 -0.12
C GLY A 162 6.63 7.60 0.00
N TYR A 163 6.62 7.09 1.24
CA TYR A 163 6.77 5.66 1.46
C TYR A 163 5.67 4.91 0.72
N THR A 164 6.06 3.98 -0.15
CA THR A 164 5.14 3.02 -0.77
C THR A 164 4.96 1.86 0.18
N ARG A 165 3.72 1.60 0.60
CA ARG A 165 3.35 0.44 1.43
C ARG A 165 2.03 -0.13 0.93
N PHE A 166 1.70 -1.31 1.43
CA PHE A 166 0.43 -1.95 1.16
C PHE A 166 -0.52 -1.90 2.34
N ALA A 167 -1.80 -2.03 2.05
CA ALA A 167 -2.86 -2.16 3.03
C ALA A 167 -2.59 -3.32 4.01
N PRO A 168 -2.98 -3.18 5.29
CA PRO A 168 -2.88 -4.25 6.26
C PRO A 168 -3.66 -5.51 5.83
N PRO A 169 -3.19 -6.72 6.18
CA PRO A 169 -3.83 -7.99 5.79
C PRO A 169 -5.32 -8.15 6.13
N ASN A 170 -5.77 -7.55 7.24
CA ASN A 170 -7.16 -7.58 7.69
C ASN A 170 -8.07 -6.59 6.94
N THR A 171 -7.48 -5.60 6.25
CA THR A 171 -8.20 -4.57 5.50
C THR A 171 -7.64 -4.44 4.07
N PRO A 172 -7.63 -5.53 3.28
CA PRO A 172 -6.85 -5.62 2.04
C PRO A 172 -7.26 -4.64 0.94
N GLN A 173 -8.46 -4.07 0.99
CA GLN A 173 -8.96 -3.09 0.01
C GLN A 173 -8.66 -1.63 0.42
N LEU A 174 -8.09 -1.41 1.60
CA LEU A 174 -7.84 -0.07 2.08
C LEU A 174 -6.89 0.67 1.14
N GLN A 175 -7.23 1.93 0.88
CA GLN A 175 -6.39 2.86 0.15
C GLN A 175 -6.30 4.15 0.94
N ASP A 176 -5.09 4.64 1.13
CA ASP A 176 -4.87 5.93 1.77
C ASP A 176 -3.60 6.59 1.21
N TYR A 177 -3.77 7.81 0.71
CA TYR A 177 -2.78 8.55 -0.03
C TYR A 177 -2.41 9.81 0.76
N HIS A 178 -1.20 9.82 1.29
CA HIS A 178 -0.66 10.89 2.11
C HIS A 178 0.75 11.27 1.64
N TRP A 179 1.18 12.52 1.88
CA TRP A 179 2.48 12.99 1.40
C TRP A 179 3.66 12.26 2.05
N LEU A 180 3.50 11.70 3.23
CA LEU A 180 4.57 10.90 3.88
C LEU A 180 4.60 9.46 3.40
N LEU A 181 3.43 8.88 3.13
CA LEU A 181 3.22 7.45 3.00
C LEU A 181 1.93 7.23 2.20
N SER A 182 1.93 6.31 1.25
CA SER A 182 0.70 5.84 0.62
C SER A 182 0.52 4.35 0.84
N LEU A 183 -0.70 3.96 1.17
CA LEU A 183 -1.18 2.59 1.31
C LEU A 183 -1.93 2.20 0.04
N HIS A 184 -1.37 1.25 -0.69
CA HIS A 184 -1.98 0.66 -1.87
C HIS A 184 -2.74 -0.62 -1.50
N PRO A 185 -3.86 -0.95 -2.17
CA PRO A 185 -4.63 -2.11 -1.78
C PRO A 185 -3.88 -3.39 -2.17
N LEU A 186 -4.09 -4.47 -1.42
CA LEU A 186 -3.38 -5.73 -1.60
C LEU A 186 -3.72 -6.45 -2.91
N GLU A 187 -4.89 -6.16 -3.49
CA GLU A 187 -5.30 -6.70 -4.78
C GLU A 187 -4.34 -6.33 -5.92
N LEU A 188 -3.57 -5.24 -5.78
CA LEU A 188 -2.54 -4.86 -6.75
C LEU A 188 -1.49 -5.95 -6.97
N THR A 189 -1.23 -6.79 -5.95
CA THR A 189 -0.32 -7.93 -6.07
C THR A 189 -0.90 -9.07 -6.92
N GLN A 190 -2.23 -9.15 -7.02
CA GLN A 190 -2.93 -10.12 -7.86
C GLN A 190 -2.83 -9.77 -9.35
N ALA A 191 -2.41 -8.54 -9.69
CA ALA A 191 -2.08 -8.15 -11.06
C ALA A 191 -0.73 -8.72 -11.54
N GLU A 192 0.02 -9.37 -10.65
CA GLU A 192 1.39 -9.85 -10.89
C GLU A 192 2.27 -8.78 -11.58
N PRO A 193 2.48 -7.62 -10.91
CA PRO A 193 3.31 -6.57 -11.50
C PRO A 193 4.74 -7.08 -11.73
N THR A 194 5.30 -6.71 -12.87
CA THR A 194 6.72 -6.86 -13.21
C THR A 194 7.57 -5.91 -12.37
N PRO A 195 8.90 -6.09 -12.34
CA PRO A 195 9.80 -5.16 -11.65
C PRO A 195 9.70 -3.69 -12.12
N ASP A 196 9.39 -3.45 -13.39
CA ASP A 196 9.23 -2.09 -13.93
C ASP A 196 7.87 -1.48 -13.59
N GLU A 197 6.82 -2.30 -13.54
CA GLU A 197 5.52 -1.87 -13.01
C GLU A 197 5.64 -1.58 -11.51
N ALA A 198 6.33 -2.42 -10.73
CA ALA A 198 6.65 -2.12 -9.33
C ALA A 198 7.41 -0.80 -9.14
N LEU A 199 8.35 -0.50 -10.05
CA LEU A 199 9.03 0.79 -10.07
C LEU A 199 8.09 1.93 -10.43
N TRP A 200 7.14 1.75 -11.35
CA TRP A 200 6.06 2.70 -11.59
C TRP A 200 5.27 2.99 -10.30
N LEU A 201 4.84 1.97 -9.55
CA LEU A 201 4.12 2.15 -8.28
C LEU A 201 4.89 3.06 -7.31
N VAL A 202 6.20 2.80 -7.16
CA VAL A 202 7.07 3.53 -6.24
C VAL A 202 7.25 4.98 -6.70
N LEU A 203 7.63 5.19 -7.95
CA LEU A 203 7.84 6.54 -8.50
C LEU A 203 6.55 7.34 -8.55
N TRP A 204 5.41 6.69 -8.79
CA TRP A 204 4.10 7.33 -8.73
C TRP A 204 3.77 7.78 -7.30
N THR A 205 4.06 6.95 -6.30
CA THR A 205 3.86 7.31 -4.89
C THR A 205 4.73 8.51 -4.49
N GLN A 206 5.98 8.53 -4.94
CA GLN A 206 6.90 9.64 -4.72
C GLN A 206 6.41 10.90 -5.44
N GLY A 207 5.99 10.78 -6.69
CA GLY A 207 5.40 11.88 -7.45
C GLY A 207 4.14 12.44 -6.80
N LEU A 208 3.28 11.59 -6.25
CA LEU A 208 2.10 12.04 -5.50
C LEU A 208 2.48 12.84 -4.26
N SER A 209 3.50 12.39 -3.53
CA SER A 209 4.05 13.10 -2.38
C SER A 209 4.55 14.49 -2.76
N GLU A 210 5.32 14.61 -3.82
CA GLU A 210 5.95 15.88 -4.20
C GLU A 210 4.95 16.83 -4.89
N GLU A 211 4.16 16.34 -5.83
CA GLU A 211 3.22 17.15 -6.61
C GLU A 211 1.96 17.53 -5.85
N GLY A 212 1.50 16.64 -4.95
CA GLY A 212 0.32 16.83 -4.11
C GLY A 212 0.63 17.31 -2.71
N GLY A 213 1.88 17.17 -2.24
CA GLY A 213 2.27 17.34 -0.85
C GLY A 213 1.95 18.69 -0.26
N ALA A 214 2.21 19.78 -1.00
CA ALA A 214 1.90 21.13 -0.53
C ALA A 214 0.39 21.27 -0.24
N ARG A 215 -0.47 20.80 -1.15
CA ARG A 215 -1.94 20.87 -0.98
C ARG A 215 -2.41 19.99 0.17
N MET A 216 -1.90 18.77 0.27
CA MET A 216 -2.24 17.85 1.34
C MET A 216 -1.84 18.42 2.71
N LYS A 217 -0.62 18.96 2.83
CA LYS A 217 -0.14 19.65 4.03
C LYS A 217 -1.04 20.85 4.36
N THR A 218 -1.30 21.75 3.42
CA THR A 218 -2.15 22.92 3.65
C THR A 218 -3.54 22.51 4.15
N TYR A 219 -4.17 21.50 3.55
CA TYR A 219 -5.46 20.99 4.01
C TYR A 219 -5.37 20.42 5.44
N HIS A 220 -4.38 19.56 5.70
CA HIS A 220 -4.15 18.98 7.02
C HIS A 220 -3.96 20.06 8.11
N TYR A 221 -3.13 21.07 7.84
CA TYR A 221 -2.89 22.17 8.79
C TYR A 221 -4.09 23.12 8.93
N ALA A 222 -4.86 23.34 7.88
CA ALA A 222 -6.04 24.20 7.92
C ALA A 222 -7.20 23.58 8.70
N VAL A 223 -7.34 22.25 8.66
CA VAL A 223 -8.42 21.51 9.35
C VAL A 223 -8.02 21.13 10.79
N LYS A 224 -6.73 21.19 11.15
CA LYS A 224 -6.26 21.04 12.54
C LYS A 224 -6.45 22.34 13.33
N ILE A 225 -7.60 22.47 13.99
CA ILE A 225 -7.83 23.49 15.02
C ILE A 225 -6.81 23.29 16.15
N ALA A 226 -6.08 24.35 16.49
CA ALA A 226 -5.09 24.49 17.55
C ALA A 226 -5.01 23.36 18.59
N GLY A 227 -3.97 22.51 18.47
CA GLY A 227 -3.45 21.74 19.60
C GLY A 227 -3.29 20.24 19.34
N THR A 228 -2.21 19.84 18.67
CA THR A 228 -1.41 18.65 19.05
C THR A 228 -0.15 18.56 18.20
N LEU A 229 0.99 18.38 18.88
CA LEU A 229 2.33 18.27 18.31
C LEU A 229 2.51 16.96 17.53
N TYR A 230 3.23 17.06 16.41
CA TYR A 230 3.60 15.97 15.52
C TYR A 230 4.40 14.89 16.23
N ASN A 231 3.95 13.64 16.12
CA ASN A 231 4.83 12.48 16.14
C ASN A 231 4.82 11.84 14.76
N LEU A 232 5.98 11.85 14.10
CA LEU A 232 6.20 11.22 12.80
C LEU A 232 6.23 9.69 12.96
N ALA A 233 5.07 9.07 13.13
CA ALA A 233 4.90 7.63 13.12
C ALA A 233 4.81 7.13 11.67
N THR A 234 5.91 7.17 10.92
CA THR A 234 5.99 6.56 9.57
C THR A 234 6.48 5.10 9.59
N LEU A 235 6.84 4.58 10.77
CA LEU A 235 7.08 3.16 11.04
C LEU A 235 6.64 2.70 12.45
N ALA A 236 6.35 3.61 13.38
CA ALA A 236 6.14 3.26 14.79
C ALA A 236 4.85 2.49 15.07
N SER A 237 3.93 2.44 14.12
CA SER A 237 2.71 1.63 14.17
C SER A 237 2.93 0.41 13.28
N GLY A 238 3.29 -0.74 13.86
CA GLY A 238 3.42 -2.00 13.13
C GLY A 238 2.18 -2.35 12.33
N VAL A 239 2.29 -3.39 11.49
CA VAL A 239 1.16 -3.86 10.66
C VAL A 239 -0.10 -4.04 11.50
N LYS A 240 0.03 -4.41 12.78
CA LYS A 240 -1.06 -4.48 13.74
C LYS A 240 -1.69 -3.11 14.07
N ALA A 241 -0.90 -2.09 14.39
CA ALA A 241 -1.44 -0.78 14.71
C ALA A 241 -2.12 -0.15 13.48
N ALA A 242 -1.55 -0.34 12.29
CA ALA A 242 -2.21 0.00 11.03
C ALA A 242 -3.51 -0.82 10.84
N ALA A 243 -3.49 -2.12 11.12
CA ALA A 243 -4.65 -3.01 11.05
C ALA A 243 -5.79 -2.58 12.00
N LEU A 244 -5.48 -2.28 13.26
CA LEU A 244 -6.46 -1.84 14.27
C LEU A 244 -7.07 -0.49 13.90
N ALA A 245 -6.24 0.45 13.44
CA ALA A 245 -6.72 1.74 13.00
C ALA A 245 -7.53 1.63 11.69
N ALA A 246 -7.18 0.69 10.80
CA ALA A 246 -7.96 0.38 9.61
C ALA A 246 -9.34 -0.21 9.97
N ASP A 247 -9.41 -1.16 10.91
CA ASP A 247 -10.67 -1.72 11.38
C ASP A 247 -11.57 -0.65 12.00
N ALA A 248 -10.99 0.27 12.77
CA ALA A 248 -11.70 1.40 13.34
C ALA A 248 -12.19 2.38 12.25
N ALA A 249 -11.38 2.63 11.22
CA ALA A 249 -11.76 3.44 10.06
C ALA A 249 -12.92 2.81 9.26
N ILE A 250 -12.86 1.50 8.99
CA ILE A 250 -13.92 0.78 8.30
C ILE A 250 -15.20 0.76 9.14
N SER A 251 -15.11 0.55 10.45
CA SER A 251 -16.26 0.59 11.35
C SER A 251 -16.94 1.97 11.37
N ALA A 252 -16.12 3.03 11.44
CA ALA A 252 -16.57 4.42 11.30
C ALA A 252 -17.26 4.67 9.95
N ALA A 253 -16.63 4.26 8.85
CA ALA A 253 -17.18 4.40 7.49
C ALA A 253 -18.48 3.61 7.31
N LYS A 254 -18.58 2.38 7.84
CA LYS A 254 -19.83 1.59 7.83
C LYS A 254 -20.93 2.26 8.64
N SER A 255 -20.60 2.87 9.77
CA SER A 255 -21.55 3.59 10.61
C SER A 255 -22.05 4.88 9.93
N ALA A 256 -21.18 5.59 9.21
CA ALA A 256 -21.55 6.74 8.40
C ALA A 256 -22.38 6.34 7.16
N ALA A 257 -21.98 5.27 6.47
CA ALA A 257 -22.71 4.71 5.34
C ALA A 257 -24.09 4.17 5.74
N ALA A 258 -24.24 3.58 6.94
CA ALA A 258 -25.54 3.16 7.46
C ALA A 258 -26.51 4.34 7.66
N ASN A 259 -26.00 5.55 7.92
CA ASN A 259 -26.81 6.77 8.03
C ASN A 259 -27.15 7.39 6.67
N ALA A 260 -26.36 7.10 5.61
CA ALA A 260 -26.58 7.60 4.24
C ALA A 260 -27.28 6.59 3.31
N ALA A 261 -27.31 5.30 3.65
CA ALA A 261 -27.81 4.21 2.81
C ALA A 261 -29.34 4.04 2.78
N SER A 262 -30.10 5.12 2.99
CA SER A 262 -31.56 5.08 2.78
C SER A 262 -31.95 5.30 1.31
N ASP A 263 -31.05 5.83 0.47
CA ASP A 263 -31.40 6.18 -0.90
C ASP A 263 -30.40 5.59 -1.92
N ILE A 264 -30.93 4.74 -2.81
CA ILE A 264 -30.39 4.39 -4.14
C ILE A 264 -29.26 3.35 -4.17
N LEU A 265 -29.61 2.08 -4.41
CA LEU A 265 -29.07 1.22 -5.51
C LEU A 265 -29.46 -0.25 -5.23
N LYS A 266 -30.36 -0.83 -6.04
CA LYS A 266 -30.39 -2.31 -6.21
C LYS A 266 -31.16 -2.84 -7.43
N GLN A 267 -31.89 -2.03 -8.19
CA GLN A 267 -32.78 -2.58 -9.24
C GLN A 267 -32.34 -2.42 -10.71
N GLN A 268 -31.34 -1.61 -11.05
CA GLN A 268 -31.03 -1.34 -12.47
C GLN A 268 -30.00 -2.25 -13.16
N LEU A 269 -29.25 -3.09 -12.43
CA LEU A 269 -28.11 -3.81 -13.01
C LEU A 269 -28.40 -5.23 -13.55
N ILE A 270 -29.61 -5.77 -13.34
CA ILE A 270 -29.88 -7.20 -13.63
C ILE A 270 -30.67 -7.41 -14.94
N GLU A 271 -31.39 -6.41 -15.45
CA GLU A 271 -32.22 -6.58 -16.67
C GLU A 271 -31.46 -6.32 -17.99
N GLN A 272 -30.37 -5.55 -17.99
CA GLN A 272 -29.63 -5.23 -19.22
C GLN A 272 -28.71 -6.36 -19.72
N GLY A 273 -28.40 -7.36 -18.89
CA GLY A 273 -27.46 -8.43 -19.22
C GLY A 273 -28.03 -9.54 -20.12
N LYS A 274 -29.36 -9.72 -20.20
CA LYS A 274 -29.95 -10.90 -20.86
C LYS A 274 -30.26 -10.73 -22.35
N ASN A 275 -30.47 -9.50 -22.83
CA ASN A 275 -30.88 -9.28 -24.22
C ASN A 275 -29.72 -9.21 -25.22
N LEU A 276 -28.47 -9.11 -24.77
CA LEU A 276 -27.30 -8.96 -25.64
C LEU A 276 -26.68 -10.31 -26.07
N ALA A 277 -27.01 -11.41 -25.41
CA ALA A 277 -26.33 -12.69 -25.59
C ALA A 277 -26.86 -13.55 -26.77
N ALA A 278 -28.06 -13.25 -27.31
CA ALA A 278 -28.73 -14.16 -28.26
C ALA A 278 -28.46 -13.85 -29.76
N GLN A 279 -27.93 -12.68 -30.12
CA GLN A 279 -27.89 -12.24 -31.53
C GLN A 279 -26.54 -12.33 -32.25
N ARG A 280 -25.42 -12.71 -31.61
CA ARG A 280 -24.06 -12.52 -32.17
C ARG A 280 -23.28 -13.80 -32.52
N VAL A 281 -23.94 -14.89 -32.90
CA VAL A 281 -23.26 -16.20 -32.92
C VAL A 281 -22.59 -16.61 -34.23
N ARG A 282 -22.60 -15.88 -35.37
CA ARG A 282 -22.01 -16.53 -36.57
C ARG A 282 -21.17 -15.80 -37.63
N ASP A 283 -20.92 -14.49 -37.62
CA ASP A 283 -20.02 -13.88 -38.64
C ASP A 283 -19.13 -12.68 -38.21
N SER A 284 -18.89 -12.44 -36.91
CA SER A 284 -18.20 -11.19 -36.48
C SER A 284 -17.33 -11.31 -35.23
N LEU A 285 -16.50 -12.34 -35.11
CA LEU A 285 -15.69 -12.57 -33.90
C LEU A 285 -14.65 -11.46 -33.62
N VAL A 286 -14.07 -10.83 -34.64
CA VAL A 286 -13.06 -9.76 -34.45
C VAL A 286 -13.72 -8.44 -34.04
N ASP A 287 -14.79 -8.03 -34.71
CA ASP A 287 -15.51 -6.79 -34.39
C ASP A 287 -16.27 -6.88 -33.05
N ALA A 288 -16.82 -8.06 -32.73
CA ALA A 288 -17.48 -8.30 -31.45
C ALA A 288 -16.48 -8.32 -30.28
N ALA A 289 -15.29 -8.89 -30.47
CA ALA A 289 -14.23 -8.88 -29.45
C ALA A 289 -13.69 -7.47 -29.21
N GLN A 290 -13.47 -6.68 -30.26
CA GLN A 290 -13.05 -5.28 -30.14
C GLN A 290 -14.13 -4.42 -29.46
N GLN A 291 -15.41 -4.62 -29.79
CA GLN A 291 -16.51 -3.92 -29.12
C GLN A 291 -16.63 -4.28 -27.63
N LEU A 292 -16.46 -5.55 -27.27
CA LEU A 292 -16.48 -6.00 -25.88
C LEU A 292 -15.31 -5.40 -25.09
N SER A 293 -14.10 -5.43 -25.68
CA SER A 293 -12.89 -4.83 -25.10
C SER A 293 -13.04 -3.33 -24.90
N ARG A 294 -13.66 -2.63 -25.86
CA ARG A 294 -13.95 -1.21 -25.75
C ARG A 294 -14.92 -0.90 -24.61
N GLN A 295 -16.03 -1.62 -24.51
CA GLN A 295 -16.99 -1.43 -23.42
C GLN A 295 -16.36 -1.71 -22.05
N GLN A 296 -15.53 -2.75 -21.95
CA GLN A 296 -14.80 -3.07 -20.71
C GLN A 296 -13.86 -1.93 -20.31
N ALA A 297 -13.11 -1.37 -21.27
CA ALA A 297 -12.22 -0.23 -21.01
C ALA A 297 -13.01 0.99 -20.51
N LEU A 298 -14.14 1.33 -21.15
CA LEU A 298 -14.99 2.45 -20.73
C LEU A 298 -15.56 2.26 -19.32
N ASN A 299 -16.07 1.07 -19.02
CA ASN A 299 -16.59 0.74 -17.68
C ASN A 299 -15.48 0.82 -16.63
N ALA A 300 -14.28 0.36 -16.94
CA ALA A 300 -13.14 0.44 -16.04
C ALA A 300 -12.70 1.89 -15.78
N MET A 301 -12.69 2.75 -16.80
CA MET A 301 -12.38 4.17 -16.65
C MET A 301 -13.43 4.92 -15.81
N GLN A 302 -14.71 4.56 -15.96
CA GLN A 302 -15.78 5.08 -15.09
C GLN A 302 -15.61 4.63 -13.64
N ALA A 303 -15.30 3.35 -13.44
CA ALA A 303 -15.02 2.81 -12.11
C ALA A 303 -13.78 3.46 -11.49
N ALA A 304 -12.73 3.73 -12.27
CA ALA A 304 -11.54 4.45 -11.81
C ALA A 304 -11.86 5.89 -11.38
N ALA A 305 -12.71 6.60 -12.14
CA ALA A 305 -13.18 7.94 -11.77
C ALA A 305 -14.01 7.91 -10.48
N ALA A 306 -14.91 6.93 -10.32
CA ALA A 306 -15.70 6.74 -9.12
C ALA A 306 -14.82 6.39 -7.90
N ASN A 307 -13.84 5.50 -8.08
CA ASN A 307 -12.85 5.14 -7.05
C ASN A 307 -12.08 6.39 -6.59
N ARG A 308 -11.52 7.16 -7.53
CA ARG A 308 -10.83 8.43 -7.25
C ARG A 308 -11.74 9.43 -6.52
N GLY A 309 -13.02 9.51 -6.90
CA GLY A 309 -14.02 10.40 -6.29
C GLY A 309 -14.46 9.96 -4.89
N SER A 310 -14.36 8.67 -4.57
CA SER A 310 -14.73 8.08 -3.27
C SER A 310 -13.70 8.33 -2.16
N LEU A 311 -12.49 8.78 -2.52
CA LEU A 311 -11.44 9.10 -1.56
C LEU A 311 -11.87 10.25 -0.63
N THR A 312 -11.57 10.12 0.66
CA THR A 312 -11.95 11.08 1.71
C THR A 312 -10.73 11.75 2.34
N GLY A 313 -10.95 12.76 3.18
CA GLY A 313 -9.89 13.43 3.95
C GLY A 313 -8.70 13.90 3.10
N ILE A 314 -7.49 13.59 3.55
CA ILE A 314 -6.25 13.96 2.84
C ILE A 314 -6.14 13.22 1.50
N SER A 315 -6.60 11.97 1.43
CA SER A 315 -6.62 11.18 0.19
C SER A 315 -7.42 11.85 -0.92
N ARG A 316 -8.53 12.52 -0.59
CA ARG A 316 -9.31 13.34 -1.55
C ARG A 316 -8.47 14.47 -2.14
N ILE A 317 -7.63 15.10 -1.33
CA ILE A 317 -6.73 16.18 -1.77
C ILE A 317 -5.60 15.60 -2.63
N ALA A 318 -5.02 14.48 -2.22
CA ALA A 318 -4.01 13.74 -2.97
C ALA A 318 -4.53 13.38 -4.38
N ALA A 319 -5.79 12.96 -4.49
CA ALA A 319 -6.45 12.64 -5.75
C ALA A 319 -6.36 13.76 -6.80
N THR A 320 -6.25 15.02 -6.38
CA THR A 320 -6.11 16.18 -7.30
C THR A 320 -4.74 16.25 -8.00
N ALA A 321 -3.77 15.44 -7.57
CA ALA A 321 -2.42 15.39 -8.10
C ALA A 321 -2.09 14.08 -8.84
N PHE A 322 -3.06 13.16 -9.00
CA PHE A 322 -2.81 11.86 -9.64
C PHE A 322 -2.22 11.95 -11.05
N GLU A 323 -2.73 12.86 -11.88
CA GLU A 323 -2.18 13.11 -13.23
C GLU A 323 -0.71 13.56 -13.20
N ARG A 324 -0.35 14.40 -12.22
CA ARG A 324 1.02 14.87 -12.04
C ARG A 324 1.93 13.76 -11.50
N ALA A 325 1.41 12.90 -10.63
CA ALA A 325 2.09 11.68 -10.20
C ALA A 325 2.33 10.70 -11.37
N ASP A 326 1.40 10.58 -12.32
CA ASP A 326 1.58 9.79 -13.55
C ASP A 326 2.72 10.36 -14.42
N ALA A 327 2.70 11.67 -14.66
CA ALA A 327 3.74 12.36 -15.43
C ALA A 327 5.13 12.27 -14.75
N TRP A 328 5.15 12.33 -13.42
CA TRP A 328 6.35 12.13 -12.60
C TRP A 328 6.92 10.73 -12.82
N ALA A 329 6.11 9.69 -12.59
CA ALA A 329 6.52 8.29 -12.72
C ALA A 329 7.02 7.99 -14.15
N PHE A 330 6.28 8.43 -15.16
CA PHE A 330 6.64 8.28 -16.57
C PHE A 330 8.02 8.87 -16.88
N SER A 331 8.28 10.09 -16.42
CA SER A 331 9.53 10.79 -16.70
C SER A 331 10.72 10.14 -15.96
N ARG A 332 10.52 9.73 -14.71
CA ARG A 332 11.57 9.15 -13.86
C ARG A 332 11.91 7.71 -14.24
N LEU A 333 10.96 6.91 -14.74
CA LEU A 333 11.26 5.60 -15.33
C LEU A 333 12.24 5.72 -16.49
N ALA A 334 11.97 6.64 -17.42
CA ALA A 334 12.86 6.88 -18.55
C ALA A 334 14.27 7.30 -18.08
N ALA A 335 14.37 8.15 -17.05
CA ALA A 335 15.65 8.57 -16.47
C ALA A 335 16.43 7.42 -15.81
N LEU A 336 15.72 6.39 -15.31
CA LEU A 336 16.31 5.15 -14.78
C LEU A 336 16.63 4.11 -15.87
N GLY A 337 16.42 4.43 -17.15
CA GLY A 337 16.55 3.47 -18.25
C GLY A 337 15.49 2.36 -18.23
N ALA A 338 14.39 2.56 -17.51
CA ALA A 338 13.27 1.65 -17.43
C ALA A 338 12.19 2.00 -18.49
N PRO A 339 11.35 1.04 -18.92
CA PRO A 339 10.26 1.30 -19.86
C PRO A 339 9.27 2.34 -19.30
N PRO A 340 9.12 3.53 -19.92
CA PRO A 340 8.22 4.57 -19.40
C PRO A 340 6.74 4.19 -19.52
N LEU A 341 6.41 3.19 -20.34
CA LEU A 341 5.06 2.67 -20.55
C LEU A 341 4.62 1.62 -19.52
N ALA A 342 5.40 1.36 -18.47
CA ALA A 342 5.04 0.42 -17.43
C ALA A 342 3.67 0.74 -16.78
N GLY A 343 3.34 2.03 -16.63
CA GLY A 343 2.02 2.45 -16.13
C GLY A 343 0.85 2.03 -17.03
N PHE A 344 1.01 2.10 -18.35
CA PHE A 344 -0.01 1.64 -19.31
C PHE A 344 -0.17 0.12 -19.27
N THR A 345 0.93 -0.62 -19.14
CA THR A 345 0.88 -2.08 -19.03
C THR A 345 0.17 -2.52 -17.75
N LEU A 346 0.50 -1.87 -16.63
CA LEU A 346 -0.17 -2.11 -15.35
C LEU A 346 -1.66 -1.78 -15.41
N HIS A 347 -2.02 -0.63 -16.01
CA HIS A 347 -3.40 -0.23 -16.24
C HIS A 347 -4.18 -1.32 -16.98
N GLN A 348 -3.64 -1.83 -18.08
CA GLN A 348 -4.27 -2.87 -18.88
C GLN A 348 -4.45 -4.17 -18.09
N LYS A 349 -3.42 -4.63 -17.36
CA LYS A 349 -3.50 -5.82 -16.50
C LYS A 349 -4.59 -5.73 -15.44
N LEU A 350 -4.74 -4.55 -14.83
CA LEU A 350 -5.76 -4.30 -13.82
C LEU A 350 -7.17 -4.38 -14.43
N ILE A 351 -7.37 -3.85 -15.65
CA ILE A 351 -8.64 -3.95 -16.38
C ILE A 351 -8.96 -5.41 -16.72
N GLU A 352 -7.98 -6.14 -17.26
CA GLU A 352 -8.14 -7.55 -17.67
C GLU A 352 -8.50 -8.45 -16.49
N ARG A 353 -7.96 -8.15 -15.31
CA ARG A 353 -8.24 -8.89 -14.07
C ARG A 353 -9.40 -8.31 -13.26
N SER A 354 -10.12 -7.32 -13.78
CA SER A 354 -11.26 -6.65 -13.10
C SER A 354 -10.89 -6.00 -11.76
N LEU A 355 -9.64 -5.56 -11.59
CA LEU A 355 -9.09 -4.91 -10.39
C LEU A 355 -9.17 -3.38 -10.53
N VAL A 356 -10.36 -2.86 -10.80
CA VAL A 356 -10.57 -1.45 -11.19
C VAL A 356 -10.62 -0.47 -10.02
N GLY A 357 -10.65 -0.97 -8.78
CA GLY A 357 -10.62 -0.19 -7.55
C GLY A 357 -9.23 0.34 -7.17
N ASN A 358 -8.35 0.67 -8.13
CA ASN A 358 -6.96 1.03 -7.88
C ASN A 358 -6.60 2.40 -8.44
N ALA A 359 -5.69 3.13 -7.78
CA ALA A 359 -5.16 4.39 -8.32
C ALA A 359 -4.33 4.22 -9.62
N PHE A 360 -3.97 2.99 -9.98
CA PHE A 360 -3.24 2.68 -11.21
C PHE A 360 -4.14 2.34 -12.40
N VAL A 361 -5.46 2.36 -12.22
CA VAL A 361 -6.38 2.42 -13.36
C VAL A 361 -6.63 3.89 -13.69
N PHE A 362 -6.28 4.29 -14.91
CA PHE A 362 -6.47 5.65 -15.38
C PHE A 362 -7.94 5.92 -15.66
N ASP A 363 -8.45 7.02 -15.11
CA ASP A 363 -9.68 7.64 -15.58
C ASP A 363 -9.43 8.36 -16.93
N ALA A 364 -10.48 8.90 -17.55
CA ALA A 364 -10.39 9.56 -18.85
C ALA A 364 -9.38 10.73 -18.87
N ASP A 365 -9.42 11.59 -17.86
CA ASP A 365 -8.56 12.78 -17.79
C ASP A 365 -7.09 12.38 -17.68
N ARG A 366 -6.80 11.42 -16.80
CA ARG A 366 -5.44 10.90 -16.58
C ARG A 366 -4.91 10.17 -17.80
N LEU A 367 -5.73 9.33 -18.44
CA LEU A 367 -5.35 8.62 -19.66
C LEU A 367 -5.03 9.61 -20.78
N ALA A 368 -5.87 10.64 -20.97
CA ALA A 368 -5.66 11.68 -21.97
C ALA A 368 -4.34 12.43 -21.75
N ALA A 369 -4.09 12.85 -20.51
CA ALA A 369 -2.90 13.60 -20.13
C ALA A 369 -1.62 12.78 -20.30
N LEU A 370 -1.61 11.54 -19.80
CA LEU A 370 -0.45 10.66 -19.90
C LEU A 370 -0.21 10.25 -21.36
N ASN A 371 -1.25 9.98 -22.14
CA ASN A 371 -1.13 9.69 -23.57
C ASN A 371 -0.53 10.87 -24.34
N LYS A 372 -0.91 12.11 -24.02
CA LYS A 372 -0.31 13.32 -24.61
C LYS A 372 1.20 13.38 -24.33
N LEU A 373 1.61 13.08 -23.10
CA LEU A 373 3.03 13.03 -22.72
C LEU A 373 3.78 11.91 -23.46
N ALA A 374 3.17 10.73 -23.57
CA ALA A 374 3.74 9.58 -24.27
C ALA A 374 3.89 9.85 -25.78
N ALA A 375 2.86 10.39 -26.43
CA ALA A 375 2.89 10.78 -27.83
C ALA A 375 3.95 11.85 -28.12
N ALA A 376 4.10 12.84 -27.24
CA ALA A 376 5.15 13.86 -27.36
C ALA A 376 6.58 13.29 -27.29
N ARG A 377 6.74 12.07 -26.76
CA ARG A 377 8.01 11.32 -26.75
C ARG A 377 8.09 10.21 -27.80
N GLY A 378 7.13 10.14 -28.72
CA GLY A 378 7.12 9.19 -29.82
C GLY A 378 6.54 7.81 -29.50
N PHE A 379 5.82 7.64 -28.39
CA PHE A 379 5.24 6.36 -27.96
C PHE A 379 3.77 6.13 -28.39
N GLU A 380 3.24 6.89 -29.36
CA GLU A 380 1.81 6.83 -29.72
C GLU A 380 1.39 5.42 -30.21
N ALA A 381 2.24 4.78 -31.02
CA ALA A 381 1.95 3.46 -31.57
C ALA A 381 1.96 2.38 -30.49
N GLU A 382 2.93 2.43 -29.59
CA GLU A 382 3.10 1.51 -28.47
C GLU A 382 1.97 1.65 -27.46
N VAL A 383 1.54 2.88 -27.14
CA VAL A 383 0.37 3.10 -26.28
C VAL A 383 -0.88 2.52 -26.90
N THR A 384 -1.11 2.74 -28.20
CA THR A 384 -2.27 2.17 -28.91
C THR A 384 -2.24 0.65 -28.87
N ALA A 385 -1.07 0.03 -29.05
CA ALA A 385 -0.91 -1.42 -28.96
C ALA A 385 -1.21 -1.94 -27.54
N LEU A 386 -0.71 -1.27 -26.50
CA LEU A 386 -0.97 -1.62 -25.10
C LEU A 386 -2.44 -1.50 -24.71
N LEU A 387 -3.18 -0.56 -25.32
CA LEU A 387 -4.62 -0.39 -25.13
C LEU A 387 -5.46 -1.32 -26.04
N GLY A 388 -4.89 -2.42 -26.54
CA GLY A 388 -5.60 -3.39 -27.36
C GLY A 388 -6.02 -2.86 -28.73
N GLY A 389 -5.29 -1.89 -29.29
CA GLY A 389 -5.61 -1.22 -30.54
C GLY A 389 -6.57 -0.04 -30.41
N LEU A 390 -7.01 0.30 -29.18
CA LEU A 390 -7.88 1.44 -28.92
C LEU A 390 -7.03 2.71 -28.79
N ARG A 391 -7.38 3.74 -29.57
CA ARG A 391 -6.75 5.06 -29.38
C ARG A 391 -7.30 5.72 -28.13
N ALA A 392 -6.43 6.29 -27.31
CA ALA A 392 -6.82 6.96 -26.06
C ALA A 392 -7.76 8.15 -26.29
N ASP A 393 -7.57 8.92 -27.36
CA ASP A 393 -8.44 10.05 -27.73
C ASP A 393 -9.88 9.60 -28.05
N ALA A 394 -10.04 8.45 -28.71
CA ALA A 394 -11.34 7.86 -29.00
C ALA A 394 -12.08 7.42 -27.72
N LEU A 395 -11.36 6.79 -26.77
CA LEU A 395 -11.92 6.39 -25.48
C LEU A 395 -12.41 7.59 -24.66
N VAL A 396 -11.64 8.68 -24.66
CA VAL A 396 -11.98 9.91 -23.93
C VAL A 396 -13.19 10.61 -24.55
N ALA A 397 -13.26 10.70 -25.88
CA ALA A 397 -14.39 11.29 -26.58
C ALA A 397 -15.72 10.57 -26.27
N GLU A 398 -15.68 9.25 -26.14
CA GLU A 398 -16.85 8.41 -25.84
C GLU A 398 -17.34 8.60 -24.39
N ILE A 399 -16.44 8.79 -23.43
CA ILE A 399 -16.78 9.10 -22.03
C ILE A 399 -17.30 10.54 -21.89
N GLY A 400 -16.74 11.50 -22.62
CA GLY A 400 -17.22 12.89 -22.64
C GLY A 400 -18.66 13.04 -23.15
N ALA A 401 -19.19 12.05 -23.85
CA ALA A 401 -20.58 11.97 -24.30
C ALA A 401 -21.54 11.36 -23.25
N MET A 402 -21.02 10.90 -22.11
CA MET A 402 -21.79 10.35 -20.98
C MET A 402 -21.86 11.35 -19.83
N PRO A 403 -22.90 11.34 -18.97
CA PRO A 403 -22.89 12.13 -17.74
C PRO A 403 -21.76 11.63 -16.85
N LEU A 404 -20.68 12.39 -16.81
CA LEU A 404 -19.51 12.08 -16.03
C LEU A 404 -19.89 11.98 -14.55
N ALA A 405 -19.54 10.87 -13.89
CA ALA A 405 -19.48 10.81 -12.42
C ALA A 405 -18.46 11.84 -11.84
N SER A 406 -17.68 12.50 -12.69
CA SER A 406 -16.86 13.67 -12.38
C SER A 406 -17.61 15.00 -12.45
N ALA A 407 -18.94 15.00 -12.57
CA ALA A 407 -19.80 16.16 -12.30
C ALA A 407 -19.53 16.63 -10.87
N ARG A 408 -18.61 17.60 -10.79
CA ARG A 408 -18.01 18.15 -9.58
C ARG A 408 -19.12 18.51 -8.58
N SER A 409 -19.10 17.91 -7.39
CA SER A 409 -19.38 18.74 -6.23
C SER A 409 -18.21 19.72 -6.12
N SER A 410 -18.50 21.02 -6.11
CA SER A 410 -17.46 22.02 -5.88
C SER A 410 -16.74 21.68 -4.57
N PHE A 411 -15.40 21.76 -4.61
CA PHE A 411 -14.62 21.73 -3.38
C PHE A 411 -15.09 22.91 -2.51
N SER A 412 -15.65 22.59 -1.34
CA SER A 412 -16.05 23.56 -0.33
C SER A 412 -15.33 23.22 0.97
N PHE A 413 -14.76 24.23 1.63
CA PHE A 413 -14.26 24.11 3.00
C PHE A 413 -15.41 23.82 4.00
N GLU A 414 -16.65 24.07 3.59
CA GLU A 414 -17.87 23.95 4.39
C GLU A 414 -18.80 22.86 3.80
N SER A 415 -18.26 21.68 3.51
CA SER A 415 -19.06 20.53 3.11
C SER A 415 -19.81 19.97 4.32
N ALA A 416 -21.14 19.85 4.26
CA ALA A 416 -21.97 19.29 5.34
C ALA A 416 -21.66 17.81 5.66
N ASP A 417 -20.90 17.12 4.81
CA ASP A 417 -20.34 15.78 5.05
C ASP A 417 -18.96 15.82 5.76
N ASP A 418 -18.65 16.90 6.49
CA ASP A 418 -17.38 17.05 7.22
C ASP A 418 -17.25 15.98 8.33
N PRO A 419 -16.31 15.02 8.24
CA PRO A 419 -16.16 13.97 9.23
C PRO A 419 -15.43 14.43 10.51
N ALA A 420 -15.41 15.73 10.80
CA ALA A 420 -14.65 16.37 11.87
C ALA A 420 -14.91 15.79 13.28
N GLY A 421 -15.90 14.91 13.47
CA GLY A 421 -16.17 14.21 14.72
C GLY A 421 -15.46 12.86 14.92
N GLN A 422 -14.82 12.25 13.91
CA GLN A 422 -14.27 10.89 14.03
C GLN A 422 -12.79 10.78 13.63
N ARG A 423 -11.96 10.25 14.55
CA ARG A 423 -10.49 10.16 14.45
C ARG A 423 -9.95 9.50 13.17
N PHE A 424 -10.72 8.61 12.54
CA PHE A 424 -10.29 7.84 11.36
C PHE A 424 -10.91 8.30 10.05
N ALA A 425 -11.84 9.26 10.10
CA ALA A 425 -12.56 9.68 8.93
C ALA A 425 -11.74 10.62 8.01
N ARG A 426 -10.52 10.98 8.43
CA ARG A 426 -9.54 11.79 7.69
C ARG A 426 -8.47 10.97 6.95
N GLY A 427 -8.45 9.66 7.15
CA GLY A 427 -7.44 8.73 6.62
C GLY A 427 -6.77 7.94 7.75
N LEU A 428 -6.32 6.72 7.42
CA LEU A 428 -5.59 5.84 8.33
C LEU A 428 -4.22 6.44 8.70
N VAL A 429 -3.49 6.96 7.72
CA VAL A 429 -2.17 7.56 7.91
C VAL A 429 -2.26 8.79 8.80
N ASP A 430 -3.28 9.63 8.59
CA ASP A 430 -3.53 10.82 9.44
C ASP A 430 -3.82 10.41 10.88
N ALA A 431 -4.70 9.42 11.07
CA ALA A 431 -5.01 8.89 12.39
C ALA A 431 -3.77 8.33 13.09
N MET A 432 -2.89 7.60 12.37
CA MET A 432 -1.64 7.05 12.92
C MET A 432 -0.67 8.15 13.38
N LEU A 433 -0.62 9.29 12.69
CA LEU A 433 0.18 10.45 13.11
C LEU A 433 -0.38 11.14 14.37
N GLU A 434 -1.65 10.93 14.68
CA GLU A 434 -2.35 11.49 15.85
C GLU A 434 -2.43 10.52 17.03
N ILE A 435 -1.95 9.27 16.92
CA ILE A 435 -1.85 8.36 18.06
C ILE A 435 -0.66 8.78 18.92
N PRO A 436 -0.87 9.21 20.19
CA PRO A 436 0.24 9.36 21.12
C PRO A 436 0.94 8.01 21.19
N ALA A 437 2.25 7.97 20.94
CA ALA A 437 3.04 6.79 21.28
C ALA A 437 2.73 6.47 22.74
N GLU A 438 2.28 5.25 23.05
CA GLU A 438 2.03 4.83 24.42
C GLU A 438 3.35 4.89 25.19
N SER A 439 3.64 6.06 25.75
CA SER A 439 4.69 6.21 26.74
C SER A 439 4.32 5.30 27.89
N ALA A 440 5.16 4.28 28.12
CA ALA A 440 5.01 3.27 29.15
C ALA A 440 4.46 3.87 30.46
N ALA A 441 3.54 3.14 31.09
CA ALA A 441 2.98 3.47 32.39
C ALA A 441 4.09 3.95 33.33
N LYS A 442 3.97 5.20 33.80
CA LYS A 442 4.76 5.71 34.93
C LYS A 442 4.62 4.70 36.07
N LYS A 443 5.73 4.07 36.45
CA LYS A 443 5.86 3.49 37.78
C LYS A 443 6.23 4.57 38.76
#